data_AF-A0AAV3ZPX5-F1
#
_entry.id   AF-A0AAV3ZPX5-F1
#
_cell.length_a   1.000
_cell.length_b   1.000
_cell.length_c   1.000
_cell.angle_alpha   90.00
_cell.angle_beta   90.00
_cell.angle_gamma   90.00
#
_symmetry.space_group_name_H-M   'P 1'
#
loop_
_entity.id
_entity.type
_entity.pdbx_description
1 polymer ?
#
loop_
_entity_poly.entity_id
_entity_poly.type
_entity_poly.pdbx_seq_one_letter_code
_entity_poly.pdbx_strand_id
1 'polypeptide(L)'
;MLSPGKSYTYAVGVPSDVGPVQAVELSWHHKAPLSNPLKWNVLGLRRPEITVDEVDVFREEGQVDVHLCASSKSLETDHTLQINVPC
;
A
#
# COMPACT_ATOMS: atom_id res chain seq x y z
N MET A 1 5.56 -10.98 3.03
CA MET A 1 6.35 -10.23 4.03
C MET A 1 6.87 -9.00 3.33
N LEU A 2 6.59 -7.80 3.86
CA LEU A 2 7.13 -6.56 3.30
C LEU A 2 8.51 -6.27 3.89
N SER A 3 9.38 -5.72 3.06
CA SER A 3 10.74 -5.31 3.41
C SER A 3 10.97 -3.88 2.91
N PRO A 4 11.56 -2.99 3.73
CA PRO A 4 11.88 -1.63 3.31
C PRO A 4 12.75 -1.59 2.05
N GLY A 5 12.50 -0.62 1.17
CA GLY A 5 13.24 -0.44 -0.09
C GLY A 5 12.97 -1.52 -1.15
N LYS A 6 11.93 -2.34 -0.98
CA LYS A 6 11.48 -3.29 -2.00
C LYS A 6 10.21 -2.79 -2.68
N SER A 7 10.21 -2.87 -4.00
CA SER A 7 9.02 -2.65 -4.83
C SER A 7 8.21 -3.94 -4.91
N TYR A 8 6.89 -3.80 -4.87
CA TYR A 8 5.94 -4.91 -4.97
C TYR A 8 4.97 -4.63 -6.10
N THR A 9 4.89 -5.55 -7.06
CA THR A 9 3.98 -5.44 -8.20
C THR A 9 2.91 -6.52 -8.09
N TYR A 10 1.65 -6.12 -8.26
CA TYR A 10 0.50 -7.01 -8.23
C TYR A 10 -0.55 -6.54 -9.23
N ALA A 11 -1.35 -7.47 -9.73
CA ALA A 11 -2.49 -7.18 -10.58
C ALA A 11 -3.78 -7.14 -9.74
N VAL A 12 -4.61 -6.12 -9.97
CA VAL A 12 -5.93 -6.00 -9.33
C VAL A 12 -6.98 -6.10 -10.43
N GLY A 13 -7.89 -7.07 -10.30
CA GLY A 13 -9.03 -7.19 -11.20
C GLY A 13 -10.11 -6.17 -10.83
N VAL A 14 -10.57 -5.41 -11.82
CA VAL A 14 -11.70 -4.48 -11.69
C VAL A 14 -12.89 -4.98 -12.50
N PRO A 15 -14.14 -4.86 -12.00
CA PRO A 15 -15.33 -5.40 -12.67
C PRO A 15 -15.73 -4.60 -13.93
N SER A 16 -15.20 -3.38 -14.08
CA SER A 16 -15.43 -2.48 -15.21
C SER A 16 -14.22 -1.56 -15.39
N ASP A 17 -14.13 -0.92 -16.56
CA ASP A 17 -13.15 0.14 -16.79
C ASP A 17 -13.35 1.28 -15.77
N VAL A 18 -12.27 1.64 -15.08
CA VAL A 18 -12.23 2.71 -14.07
C VAL A 18 -11.89 4.07 -14.68
N GLY A 19 -11.57 4.11 -15.99
CA GLY A 19 -11.10 5.30 -16.67
C GLY A 19 -9.67 5.71 -16.25
N PRO A 20 -9.29 6.97 -16.49
CA PRO A 20 -8.01 7.52 -16.03
C PRO A 20 -7.91 7.53 -14.51
N VAL A 21 -6.87 6.90 -13.96
CA VAL A 21 -6.66 6.85 -12.51
C VAL A 21 -6.14 8.19 -12.00
N GLN A 22 -6.85 8.77 -11.03
CA GLN A 22 -6.50 10.07 -10.42
C GLN A 22 -5.94 9.93 -9.00
N ALA A 23 -6.30 8.86 -8.31
CA ALA A 23 -5.89 8.61 -6.94
C ALA A 23 -5.86 7.11 -6.67
N VAL A 24 -4.98 6.72 -5.76
CA VAL A 24 -4.90 5.38 -5.19
C VAL A 24 -5.11 5.48 -3.69
N GLU A 25 -5.97 4.61 -3.15
CA GLU A 25 -6.10 4.42 -1.71
C GLU A 25 -5.43 3.10 -1.32
N LEU A 26 -4.48 3.18 -0.39
CA LEU A 26 -3.77 2.02 0.15
C LEU A 26 -4.17 1.80 1.61
N SER A 27 -4.43 0.55 1.96
CA SER A 27 -4.52 0.11 3.35
C SER A 27 -3.49 -0.99 3.62
N TRP A 28 -3.00 -1.02 4.85
CA TRP A 28 -2.04 -2.02 5.31
C TRP A 28 -2.57 -2.72 6.55
N HIS A 29 -2.41 -4.03 6.59
CA HIS A 29 -2.81 -4.85 7.73
C HIS A 29 -1.67 -5.78 8.13
N HIS A 30 -1.16 -5.61 9.35
CA HIS A 30 -0.16 -6.50 9.89
C HIS A 30 -0.80 -7.80 10.40
N LYS A 31 -0.54 -8.93 9.72
CA LYS A 31 -0.95 -10.27 10.19
C LYS A 31 0.14 -10.88 11.07
N ALA A 32 -0.08 -10.90 12.39
CA ALA A 32 0.81 -11.60 13.33
C ALA A 32 0.56 -13.12 13.29
N PRO A 33 1.61 -13.97 13.34
CA PRO A 33 1.45 -15.42 13.37
C PRO A 33 0.85 -15.89 14.70
N LEU A 34 -0.12 -16.81 14.64
CA LEU A 34 -0.79 -17.33 15.84
C LEU A 34 0.13 -18.12 16.79
N SER A 35 1.22 -18.67 16.26
CA SER A 35 2.20 -19.45 17.02
C SER A 35 3.14 -18.62 17.89
N ASN A 36 3.12 -17.29 17.79
CA ASN A 36 4.03 -16.43 18.53
C ASN A 36 3.29 -15.24 19.18
N PRO A 37 2.72 -15.42 20.38
CA PRO A 37 1.97 -14.38 21.08
C PRO A 37 2.80 -13.15 21.44
N LEU A 38 4.14 -13.25 21.51
CA LEU A 38 5.02 -12.07 21.70
C LEU A 38 5.05 -11.14 20.48
N LYS A 39 4.55 -11.59 19.32
CA LYS A 39 4.36 -10.77 18.12
C LYS A 39 2.95 -10.20 18.03
N TRP A 40 2.03 -10.64 18.88
CA TRP A 40 0.69 -10.09 18.91
C TRP A 40 0.74 -8.72 19.60
N ASN A 41 0.08 -7.74 19.01
CA ASN A 41 -0.02 -6.41 19.59
C ASN A 41 -1.10 -6.37 20.70
N VAL A 42 -1.06 -7.31 21.67
CA VAL A 42 -2.15 -7.55 22.64
C VAL A 42 -2.42 -6.33 23.52
N LEU A 43 -1.41 -5.50 23.78
CA LEU A 43 -1.50 -4.28 24.59
C LEU A 43 -1.52 -3.00 23.74
N GLY A 44 -1.57 -3.09 22.41
CA GLY A 44 -1.53 -1.91 21.53
C GLY A 44 -0.20 -1.14 21.51
N LEU A 45 0.85 -1.65 22.15
CA LEU A 45 2.13 -0.96 22.35
C LEU A 45 3.04 -0.94 21.11
N ARG A 46 2.76 -1.77 20.09
CA ARG A 46 3.49 -1.77 18.83
C ARG A 46 2.59 -1.21 17.74
N ARG A 47 3.01 -0.13 17.09
CA ARG A 47 2.31 0.45 15.93
C ARG A 47 3.14 0.16 14.69
N PRO A 48 2.95 -1.02 14.05
CA PRO A 48 3.67 -1.31 12.82
C PRO A 48 3.19 -0.34 11.74
N GLU A 49 4.14 0.44 11.24
CA GLU A 49 3.95 1.41 10.17
C GLU A 49 4.74 0.98 8.94
N ILE A 50 4.21 1.32 7.77
CA ILE A 50 4.96 1.28 6.52
C ILE A 50 5.04 2.70 5.94
N THR A 51 6.10 2.97 5.21
CA THR A 51 6.22 4.20 4.42
C THR A 51 6.09 3.85 2.96
N VAL A 52 5.28 4.62 2.24
CA VAL A 52 5.14 4.50 0.78
C VAL A 52 5.78 5.74 0.17
N ASP A 53 6.66 5.54 -0.80
CA ASP A 53 7.30 6.64 -1.53
C ASP A 53 6.52 6.98 -2.80
N GLU A 54 6.21 5.94 -3.60
CA GLU A 54 5.55 6.07 -4.90
C GLU A 54 4.65 4.87 -5.21
N VAL A 55 3.69 5.08 -6.12
CA VAL A 55 2.80 4.05 -6.66
C VAL A 55 2.66 4.25 -8.16
N ASP A 56 3.01 3.21 -8.91
CA ASP A 56 2.75 3.12 -10.34
C ASP A 56 1.49 2.29 -10.61
N VAL A 57 0.60 2.83 -11.43
CA VAL A 57 -0.60 2.11 -11.89
C VAL A 57 -0.47 1.85 -13.39
N PHE A 58 -0.72 0.60 -13.77
CA PHE A 58 -0.69 0.12 -15.16
C PHE A 58 -2.08 -0.43 -15.49
N ARG A 59 -2.69 0.03 -16.60
CA ARG A 59 -4.05 -0.44 -17.00
C ARG A 59 -4.05 -1.48 -18.11
N GLU A 60 -3.06 -1.46 -18.99
CA GLU A 60 -2.89 -2.43 -20.09
C GLU A 60 -1.43 -2.88 -20.12
N GLU A 61 -1.15 -4.05 -20.73
CA GLU A 61 0.18 -4.69 -20.74
C GLU A 61 1.31 -3.67 -21.04
N GLY A 62 1.99 -3.23 -19.98
CA GLY A 62 3.28 -2.55 -20.04
C GLY A 62 3.27 -1.02 -20.09
N GLN A 63 2.12 -0.32 -20.06
CA GLN A 63 2.10 1.15 -20.00
C GLN A 63 1.62 1.67 -18.64
N VAL A 64 2.43 2.53 -18.03
CA VAL A 64 2.07 3.29 -16.83
C VAL A 64 0.95 4.25 -17.20
N ASP A 65 -0.22 4.11 -16.57
CA ASP A 65 -1.35 5.04 -16.66
C ASP A 65 -1.09 6.27 -15.79
N VAL A 66 -0.60 6.06 -14.56
CA VAL A 66 -0.23 7.15 -13.66
C VAL A 66 0.89 6.75 -12.70
N HIS A 67 1.79 7.69 -12.44
CA HIS A 67 2.85 7.63 -11.44
C HIS A 67 2.52 8.62 -10.32
N LEU A 68 2.32 8.13 -9.10
CA LEU A 68 1.84 8.92 -7.96
C LEU A 68 2.84 8.92 -6.81
N CYS A 69 3.10 10.10 -6.24
CA CYS A 69 4.03 10.32 -5.14
C CYS A 69 3.30 10.40 -3.80
N ALA A 70 3.66 9.52 -2.87
CA ALA A 70 3.18 9.52 -1.49
C ALA A 70 4.02 10.41 -0.57
N SER A 71 5.16 10.95 -1.05
CA SER A 71 6.05 11.83 -0.27
C SER A 71 6.49 11.24 1.07
N SER A 72 6.72 9.93 1.10
CA SER A 72 7.12 9.18 2.30
C SER A 72 6.12 9.31 3.47
N LYS A 73 4.81 9.45 3.17
CA LYS A 73 3.77 9.37 4.19
C LYS A 73 3.76 7.98 4.84
N SER A 74 3.67 7.94 6.17
CA SER A 74 3.51 6.70 6.91
C SER A 74 2.05 6.24 6.90
N LEU A 75 1.87 4.93 6.86
CA LEU A 75 0.60 4.22 6.91
C LEU A 75 0.64 3.25 8.09
N GLU A 76 -0.09 3.60 9.15
CA GLU A 76 -0.34 2.71 10.29
C GLU A 76 -1.24 1.53 9.86
N THR A 77 -1.14 0.41 10.59
CA THR A 77 -2.08 -0.71 10.41
C THR A 77 -3.53 -0.23 10.55
N ASP A 78 -4.41 -0.77 9.72
CA ASP A 78 -5.86 -0.51 9.73
C ASP A 78 -6.26 0.95 9.37
N HIS A 79 -5.31 1.75 8.88
CA HIS A 79 -5.58 3.07 8.31
C HIS A 79 -5.51 3.03 6.78
N THR A 80 -6.03 4.09 6.16
CA THR A 80 -5.95 4.30 4.71
C THR A 80 -5.09 5.50 4.39
N LEU A 81 -4.28 5.38 3.34
CA LEU A 81 -3.49 6.45 2.77
C LEU A 81 -3.98 6.72 1.35
N GLN A 82 -4.54 7.91 1.13
CA GLN A 82 -4.87 8.39 -0.20
C GLN A 82 -3.66 9.09 -0.82
N ILE A 83 -3.31 8.67 -2.04
CA ILE A 83 -2.22 9.20 -2.84
C ILE A 83 -2.83 9.70 -4.15
N ASN A 84 -2.71 11.00 -4.41
CA ASN A 84 -3.35 11.68 -5.54
C ASN A 84 -2.46 12.79 -6.13
N VAL A 85 -1.18 12.81 -5.75
CA VAL A 85 -0.21 13.79 -6.23
C VAL A 85 0.65 13.09 -7.28
N PRO A 86 0.61 13.52 -8.55
CA PRO A 86 1.54 13.02 -9.56
C PRO A 86 2.98 13.37 -9.17
N CYS A 87 3.89 12.47 -9.49
CA CYS A 87 5.26 12.89 -9.77
C CYS A 87 5.34 13.25 -11.28
#